data_AF-A0A7Y3L1Q9-F1
#
_entry.id   AF-A0A7Y3L1Q9-F1
#
_cell.length_a   1.000
_cell.length_b   1.000
_cell.length_c   1.000
_cell.angle_alpha   90.00
_cell.angle_beta   90.00
_cell.angle_gamma   90.00
#
_symmetry.space_group_name_H-M   'P 1'
#
loop_
_entity.id
_entity.type
_entity.pdbx_description
1 polymer ?
#
loop_
_entity_poly.entity_id
_entity_poly.type
_entity_poly.pdbx_seq_one_letter_code
_entity_poly.pdbx_strand_id
1 'polypeptide(L)'
;MNKILIVAAAMTALLWTGAARADDPTFPADNGPDSIDVSKYPKDQQENYKVFSEKCSRCHTLARPINTSVAAPEDWKATVEKMRRKPRSGISDDAQKQIADFLIYNAGQKKVAASTSAGQKSVANPSAAQTDAKAVSAGAGAKN
;
A
#
# COMPACT_ATOMS: atom_id res chain seq x y z
N MET A 1 -22.72 -47.92 58.68
CA MET A 1 -21.90 -48.87 57.89
C MET A 1 -22.66 -49.21 56.62
N ASN A 2 -22.28 -48.65 55.47
CA ASN A 2 -22.43 -49.34 54.19
C ASN A 2 -21.47 -48.73 53.16
N LYS A 3 -20.79 -49.61 52.44
CA LYS A 3 -19.68 -49.36 51.53
C LYS A 3 -20.20 -49.42 50.07
N ILE A 4 -19.50 -48.74 49.14
CA ILE A 4 -19.42 -49.06 47.68
C ILE A 4 -20.68 -48.55 46.91
N LEU A 5 -20.63 -47.81 45.79
CA LEU A 5 -19.84 -47.92 44.56
C LEU A 5 -19.63 -46.55 43.89
N ILE A 6 -18.41 -46.33 43.43
CA ILE A 6 -18.07 -45.38 42.36
C ILE A 6 -18.71 -45.91 41.08
N VAL A 7 -19.65 -45.15 40.48
CA VAL A 7 -20.04 -45.34 39.09
C VAL A 7 -19.51 -44.13 38.31
N ALA A 8 -18.34 -44.34 37.70
CA ALA A 8 -17.85 -43.48 36.64
C ALA A 8 -18.77 -43.63 35.43
N ALA A 9 -19.49 -42.57 35.08
CA ALA A 9 -20.29 -42.51 33.87
C ALA A 9 -19.85 -41.29 33.04
N ALA A 10 -18.95 -41.60 32.11
CA ALA A 10 -18.65 -40.93 30.84
C ALA A 10 -19.06 -39.45 30.70
N MET A 11 -18.12 -38.55 30.97
CA MET A 11 -18.11 -37.23 30.36
C MET A 11 -17.93 -37.41 28.85
N THR A 12 -19.03 -37.34 28.09
CA THR A 12 -18.98 -37.14 26.63
C THR A 12 -18.38 -35.77 26.37
N ALA A 13 -17.07 -35.72 26.26
CA ALA A 13 -16.35 -34.62 25.66
C ALA A 13 -16.80 -34.53 24.20
N LEU A 14 -17.78 -33.67 23.92
CA LEU A 14 -17.91 -33.09 22.58
C LEU A 14 -16.63 -32.29 22.36
N LEU A 15 -15.66 -32.97 21.77
CA LEU A 15 -14.49 -32.37 21.14
C LEU A 15 -15.03 -31.40 20.10
N TRP A 16 -15.08 -30.14 20.50
CA TRP A 16 -15.23 -29.02 19.59
C TRP A 16 -14.00 -29.11 18.68
N THR A 17 -14.16 -29.75 17.53
CA THR A 17 -13.21 -29.64 16.43
C THR A 17 -13.25 -28.18 16.01
N GLY A 18 -12.41 -27.37 16.65
CA GLY A 18 -12.06 -26.06 16.17
C GLY A 18 -11.53 -26.27 14.77
N ALA A 19 -12.34 -25.95 13.76
CA ALA A 19 -11.84 -25.81 12.40
C ALA A 19 -10.65 -24.87 12.49
N ALA A 20 -9.46 -25.39 12.17
CA ALA A 20 -8.30 -24.56 11.91
C ALA A 20 -8.79 -23.45 10.98
N ARG A 21 -8.61 -22.19 11.39
CA ARG A 21 -8.79 -21.07 10.48
C ARG A 21 -7.88 -21.40 9.31
N ALA A 22 -8.47 -21.59 8.13
CA ALA A 22 -7.71 -21.69 6.89
C ALA A 22 -6.67 -20.56 6.92
N ASP A 23 -5.41 -20.93 6.71
CA ASP A 23 -4.28 -20.00 6.71
C ASP A 23 -4.70 -18.77 5.89
N ASP A 24 -4.75 -17.60 6.53
CA ASP A 24 -5.14 -16.37 5.87
C ASP A 24 -4.21 -16.21 4.66
N PRO A 25 -4.72 -16.15 3.42
CA PRO A 25 -3.85 -16.03 2.25
C PRO A 25 -2.97 -14.81 2.45
N THR A 26 -1.66 -15.02 2.58
CA THR A 26 -0.71 -13.93 2.75
C THR A 26 -0.78 -13.06 1.50
N PHE A 27 -1.23 -11.81 1.66
CA PHE A 27 -1.28 -10.91 0.51
C PHE A 27 0.14 -10.38 0.30
N PRO A 28 0.70 -10.40 -0.92
CA PRO A 28 2.06 -9.89 -1.15
C PRO A 28 2.25 -8.45 -0.64
N ALA A 29 1.19 -7.64 -0.67
CA ALA A 29 1.14 -6.27 -0.16
C ALA A 29 1.36 -6.15 1.37
N ASP A 30 1.13 -7.22 2.14
CA ASP A 30 1.35 -7.25 3.60
C ASP A 30 2.84 -7.13 3.98
N ASN A 31 3.75 -7.47 3.06
CA ASN A 31 5.20 -7.45 3.32
C ASN A 31 5.84 -6.06 3.13
N GLY A 32 5.07 -5.06 2.68
CA GLY A 32 5.57 -3.72 2.48
C GLY A 32 5.44 -2.83 3.73
N PRO A 33 5.85 -1.55 3.64
CA PRO A 33 5.66 -0.61 4.75
C PRO A 33 4.18 -0.45 5.09
N ASP A 34 3.89 -0.31 6.38
CA ASP A 34 2.54 -0.16 6.95
C ASP A 34 2.22 1.29 7.37
N SER A 35 3.11 2.23 7.05
CA SER A 35 2.94 3.65 7.37
C SER A 35 3.51 4.53 6.26
N ILE A 36 2.99 5.76 6.19
CA ILE A 36 3.42 6.78 5.24
C ILE A 36 3.77 8.04 6.03
N ASP A 37 4.90 8.66 5.73
CA ASP A 37 5.18 10.02 6.19
C ASP A 37 4.32 11.02 5.40
N VAL A 38 3.28 11.53 6.05
CA VAL A 38 2.34 12.50 5.48
C VAL A 38 2.67 13.94 5.82
N SER A 39 3.81 14.22 6.46
CA SER A 39 4.17 15.57 6.93
C SER A 39 4.16 16.65 5.82
N LYS A 40 4.38 16.22 4.57
CA LYS A 40 4.39 17.10 3.38
C LYS A 40 3.07 17.12 2.61
N TYR A 41 2.07 16.35 3.03
CA TYR A 41 0.77 16.29 2.36
C TYR A 41 -0.07 17.52 2.72
N PRO A 42 -1.06 17.91 1.90
CA PRO A 42 -2.07 18.89 2.28
C PRO A 42 -2.74 18.53 3.61
N LYS A 43 -3.12 19.54 4.40
CA LYS A 43 -3.68 19.33 5.75
C LYS A 43 -4.85 18.35 5.77
N ASP A 44 -5.76 18.45 4.81
CA ASP A 44 -6.92 17.55 4.70
C ASP A 44 -6.50 16.10 4.50
N GLN A 45 -5.41 15.86 3.76
CA GLN A 45 -4.87 14.52 3.54
C GLN A 45 -4.14 13.97 4.76
N GLN A 46 -3.55 14.84 5.59
CA GLN A 46 -3.00 14.45 6.89
C GLN A 46 -4.12 14.01 7.84
N GLU A 47 -5.24 14.72 7.87
CA GLU A 47 -6.39 14.33 8.70
C GLU A 47 -7.07 13.05 8.17
N ASN A 48 -7.22 12.93 6.84
CA ASN A 48 -7.74 11.71 6.22
C ASN A 48 -6.83 10.49 6.52
N TYR A 49 -5.51 10.67 6.59
CA TYR A 49 -4.58 9.61 6.99
C TYR A 49 -4.83 9.11 8.43
N LYS A 50 -5.23 9.99 9.35
CA LYS A 50 -5.60 9.56 10.72
C LYS A 50 -6.84 8.67 10.70
N VAL A 51 -7.87 9.08 9.95
CA VAL A 51 -9.09 8.25 9.78
C VAL A 51 -8.75 6.92 9.12
N PHE A 52 -7.92 6.94 8.07
CA PHE A 52 -7.42 5.73 7.41
C PHE A 52 -6.68 4.80 8.37
N SER A 53 -5.69 5.31 9.09
CA SER A 53 -4.88 4.49 9.99
C SER A 53 -5.70 3.92 11.15
N GLU A 54 -6.62 4.71 11.72
CA GLU A 54 -7.51 4.26 12.79
C GLU A 54 -8.49 3.18 12.32
N LYS A 55 -9.14 3.36 11.16
CA LYS A 55 -10.20 2.42 10.71
C LYS A 55 -9.65 1.19 10.02
N CYS A 56 -8.62 1.34 9.17
CA CYS A 56 -8.13 0.24 8.34
C CYS A 56 -7.21 -0.73 9.09
N SER A 57 -6.58 -0.31 10.20
CA SER A 57 -5.72 -1.17 11.03
C SER A 57 -6.50 -2.18 11.88
N ARG A 58 -7.83 -2.08 11.95
CA ARG A 58 -8.67 -2.89 12.84
C ARG A 58 -8.78 -4.37 12.46
N CYS A 59 -8.49 -4.71 11.20
CA CYS A 59 -8.72 -6.06 10.68
C CYS A 59 -7.51 -6.67 9.95
N HIS A 60 -6.58 -5.86 9.48
CA HIS A 60 -5.33 -6.28 8.85
C HIS A 60 -4.30 -5.14 8.92
N THR A 61 -3.06 -5.40 8.54
CA THR A 61 -2.04 -4.35 8.45
C THR A 61 -2.43 -3.27 7.44
N LEU A 62 -2.00 -2.03 7.70
CA LEU A 62 -2.13 -0.92 6.75
C LEU A 62 -1.28 -1.12 5.50
N ALA A 63 -0.31 -2.04 5.53
CA ALA A 63 0.48 -2.41 4.36
C ALA A 63 -0.40 -2.84 3.17
N ARG A 64 -1.53 -3.54 3.38
CA ARG A 64 -2.41 -3.93 2.26
C ARG A 64 -2.89 -2.76 1.42
N PRO A 65 -3.60 -1.76 1.98
CA PRO A 65 -4.04 -0.61 1.21
C PRO A 65 -2.88 0.31 0.79
N ILE A 66 -1.73 0.33 1.48
CA ILE A 66 -0.57 1.16 1.07
C ILE A 66 0.14 0.59 -0.16
N ASN A 67 0.25 -0.74 -0.23
CA ASN A 67 1.11 -1.45 -1.19
C ASN A 67 0.34 -2.13 -2.32
N THR A 68 -0.99 -2.17 -2.28
CA THR A 68 -1.78 -2.74 -3.38
C THR A 68 -1.66 -1.93 -4.68
N SER A 69 -1.86 -2.62 -5.81
CA SER A 69 -1.69 -2.09 -7.17
C SER A 69 -2.95 -1.43 -7.73
N VAL A 70 -3.85 -0.95 -6.87
CA VAL A 70 -5.09 -0.29 -7.30
C VAL A 70 -4.74 1.05 -7.97
N ALA A 71 -5.10 1.18 -9.25
CA ALA A 71 -4.62 2.28 -10.09
C ALA A 71 -5.68 3.38 -10.30
N ALA A 72 -6.97 3.03 -10.35
CA ALA A 72 -8.03 3.96 -10.70
C ALA A 72 -8.75 4.54 -9.45
N PRO A 73 -9.14 5.82 -9.45
CA PRO A 73 -9.87 6.42 -8.33
C PRO A 73 -11.18 5.72 -7.96
N GLU A 74 -11.94 5.28 -8.95
CA GLU A 74 -13.19 4.53 -8.80
C GLU A 74 -12.96 3.17 -8.12
N ASP A 75 -11.84 2.52 -8.40
CA ASP A 75 -11.48 1.25 -7.77
C ASP A 75 -11.19 1.41 -6.29
N TRP A 76 -10.66 2.56 -5.86
CA TRP A 76 -10.46 2.86 -4.45
C TRP A 76 -11.77 2.99 -3.69
N LYS A 77 -12.74 3.74 -4.24
CA LYS A 77 -14.07 3.88 -3.61
C LYS A 77 -14.76 2.54 -3.45
N ALA A 78 -14.73 1.70 -4.49
CA ALA A 78 -15.29 0.35 -4.45
C ALA A 78 -14.54 -0.57 -3.46
N THR A 79 -13.22 -0.42 -3.35
CA THR A 79 -12.40 -1.20 -2.41
C THR A 79 -12.72 -0.86 -0.97
N VAL A 80 -12.82 0.42 -0.63
CA VAL A 80 -13.17 0.87 0.72
C VAL A 80 -14.62 0.48 1.06
N GLU A 81 -15.55 0.54 0.09
CA GLU A 81 -16.93 0.05 0.27
C GLU A 81 -16.97 -1.44 0.67
N LYS A 82 -16.14 -2.28 0.02
CA LYS A 82 -16.05 -3.71 0.37
C LYS A 82 -15.61 -3.89 1.83
N MET A 83 -14.68 -3.07 2.32
CA MET A 83 -14.22 -3.13 3.72
C MET A 83 -15.26 -2.56 4.69
N ARG A 84 -15.94 -1.47 4.31
CA ARG A 84 -17.04 -0.88 5.08
C ARG A 84 -18.15 -1.89 5.36
N ARG A 85 -18.53 -2.68 4.36
CA ARG A 85 -19.56 -3.74 4.47
C ARG A 85 -19.15 -4.93 5.33
N LYS A 86 -17.88 -5.05 5.76
CA LYS A 86 -17.46 -6.15 6.65
C LYS A 86 -18.03 -5.95 8.06
N PRO A 87 -18.47 -7.03 8.73
CA PRO A 87 -18.95 -6.94 10.10
C PRO A 87 -17.92 -6.28 11.01
N ARG A 88 -18.39 -5.32 11.83
CA ARG A 88 -17.58 -4.57 12.80
C ARG A 88 -16.46 -3.69 12.21
N SER A 89 -16.50 -3.38 10.91
CA SER A 89 -15.54 -2.45 10.27
C SER A 89 -15.50 -1.08 10.97
N GLY A 90 -16.66 -0.58 11.41
CA GLY A 90 -16.83 0.76 12.00
C GLY A 90 -16.42 1.90 11.05
N ILE A 91 -16.46 1.64 9.74
CA ILE A 91 -16.28 2.65 8.71
C ILE A 91 -17.68 3.25 8.45
N SER A 92 -17.85 4.55 8.68
CA SER A 92 -19.05 5.28 8.28
C SER A 92 -18.97 5.70 6.82
N ASP A 93 -20.07 6.21 6.26
CA ASP A 93 -20.08 6.72 4.88
C ASP A 93 -19.16 7.94 4.69
N ASP A 94 -18.92 8.72 5.74
CA ASP A 94 -17.98 9.85 5.70
C ASP A 94 -16.54 9.38 5.86
N ALA A 95 -16.28 8.43 6.77
CA ALA A 95 -14.96 7.82 6.89
C ALA A 95 -14.57 7.13 5.57
N GLN A 96 -15.50 6.48 4.88
CA GLN A 96 -15.25 5.89 3.56
C GLN A 96 -14.77 6.94 2.55
N LYS A 97 -15.40 8.11 2.49
CA LYS A 97 -15.00 9.20 1.58
C LYS A 97 -13.59 9.68 1.91
N GLN A 98 -13.34 9.99 3.17
CA GLN A 98 -12.02 10.43 3.66
C GLN A 98 -10.91 9.41 3.34
N ILE A 99 -11.18 8.13 3.61
CA ILE A 99 -10.24 7.04 3.33
C ILE A 99 -9.97 6.91 1.84
N ALA A 100 -11.02 6.93 1.01
CA ALA A 100 -10.86 6.85 -0.45
C ALA A 100 -10.05 8.05 -0.98
N ASP A 101 -10.35 9.27 -0.52
CA ASP A 101 -9.65 10.48 -0.95
C ASP A 101 -8.15 10.42 -0.59
N PHE A 102 -7.81 9.92 0.59
CA PHE A 102 -6.41 9.69 0.98
C PHE A 102 -5.72 8.67 0.08
N LEU A 103 -6.34 7.51 -0.16
CA LEU A 103 -5.74 6.44 -0.96
C LEU A 103 -5.53 6.88 -2.42
N ILE A 104 -6.48 7.64 -2.98
CA ILE A 104 -6.38 8.24 -4.31
C ILE A 104 -5.21 9.23 -4.36
N TYR A 105 -5.12 10.13 -3.38
CA TYR A 105 -4.05 11.12 -3.32
C TYR A 105 -2.67 10.45 -3.21
N ASN A 106 -2.52 9.49 -2.29
CA ASN A 106 -1.28 8.74 -2.08
C ASN A 106 -0.86 7.95 -3.33
N ALA A 107 -1.80 7.28 -4.01
CA ALA A 107 -1.53 6.59 -5.27
C ALA A 107 -0.99 7.56 -6.34
N GLY A 108 -1.52 8.79 -6.40
CA GLY A 108 -1.00 9.86 -7.25
C GLY A 108 0.45 10.23 -6.93
N GLN A 109 0.81 10.37 -5.65
CA GLN A 109 2.19 10.68 -5.22
C GLN A 109 3.18 9.59 -5.64
N LYS A 110 2.80 8.30 -5.51
CA LYS A 110 3.63 7.16 -5.94
C LYS A 110 3.92 7.20 -7.44
N LYS A 111 2.92 7.57 -8.26
CA LYS A 111 3.10 7.71 -9.72
C LYS A 111 4.06 8.83 -10.06
N VAL A 112 3.92 10.00 -9.42
CA VAL A 112 4.85 11.13 -9.63
C VAL A 112 6.27 10.73 -9.27
N ALA A 113 6.49 10.11 -8.10
CA ALA A 113 7.82 9.65 -7.68
C ALA A 113 8.42 8.61 -8.66
N ALA A 114 7.62 7.67 -9.16
CA ALA A 114 8.04 6.70 -10.16
C ALA A 114 8.41 7.36 -11.49
N SER A 115 7.64 8.35 -11.95
CA SER A 115 7.93 9.09 -13.17
C SER A 115 9.15 10.00 -13.06
N THR A 116 9.33 10.67 -11.91
CA THR A 116 10.51 11.51 -11.64
C THR A 116 11.80 10.67 -11.58
N SER A 117 11.76 9.51 -10.92
CA SER A 117 12.92 8.61 -10.83
C SER A 117 13.24 7.93 -12.18
N ALA A 118 12.24 7.60 -13.00
CA ALA A 118 12.45 7.10 -14.35
C ALA A 118 13.06 8.15 -15.30
N GLY A 119 12.64 9.42 -15.18
CA GLY A 119 13.19 10.53 -15.96
C GLY A 119 14.61 10.92 -15.53
N GLN A 120 14.98 10.77 -14.26
CA GLN A 120 16.35 11.01 -13.79
C GLN A 120 17.32 9.88 -14.13
N LYS A 121 16.83 8.65 -14.34
CA LYS A 121 17.68 7.52 -14.75
C LYS A 121 18.20 7.65 -16.18
N SER A 122 17.60 8.48 -17.04
CA SER A 122 18.06 8.74 -18.42
C SER A 122 19.01 9.93 -18.56
N VAL A 123 19.23 10.73 -17.51
CA VAL A 123 20.12 11.92 -17.57
C VAL A 123 21.49 11.67 -16.92
N ALA A 124 21.67 10.55 -16.21
CA ALA A 124 22.95 10.16 -15.62
C ALA A 124 23.84 9.36 -16.60
N ASN A 125 24.18 9.94 -17.75
CA ASN A 125 25.49 9.71 -18.35
C ASN A 125 25.92 10.91 -19.22
N PRO A 126 26.81 11.76 -18.70
CA PRO A 126 27.80 12.39 -19.53
C PRO A 126 29.19 12.15 -18.93
N SER A 127 29.81 11.02 -19.27
CA SER A 127 31.25 10.86 -19.05
C SER A 127 31.91 10.02 -20.14
N ALA A 128 32.30 10.70 -21.22
CA ALA A 128 33.64 10.56 -21.80
C ALA A 128 33.95 11.86 -22.55
N ALA A 129 34.85 12.65 -21.98
CA ALA A 129 35.43 13.81 -22.61
C ALA A 129 36.40 13.39 -23.73
N GLN A 130 36.34 14.15 -24.83
CA GLN A 130 37.46 14.66 -25.64
C GLN A 130 38.64 13.73 -25.98
N THR A 131 38.83 13.48 -27.28
CA THR A 131 40.06 13.78 -28.08
C THR A 131 39.59 13.86 -29.56
N ASP A 132 40.07 14.65 -30.51
CA ASP A 132 41.39 15.19 -30.80
C ASP A 132 41.25 16.47 -31.65
N ALA A 133 42.09 17.46 -31.39
CA ALA A 133 42.42 18.50 -32.35
C ALA A 133 43.77 18.17 -32.99
N LYS A 134 43.86 18.05 -34.32
CA LYS A 134 44.96 18.65 -35.13
C LYS A 134 44.76 18.58 -36.67
N ALA A 135 44.54 19.76 -37.24
CA ALA A 135 45.17 20.39 -38.43
C ALA A 135 44.88 20.00 -39.89
N VAL A 136 44.84 21.10 -40.69
CA VAL A 136 45.22 21.29 -42.13
C VAL A 136 44.13 20.92 -43.15
N SER A 137 43.71 21.73 -44.13
CA SER A 137 44.23 22.97 -44.75
C SER A 137 43.25 23.55 -45.79
N ALA A 138 43.43 24.84 -46.15
CA ALA A 138 42.98 25.54 -47.38
C ALA A 138 41.47 25.81 -47.52
N GLY A 139 40.97 26.95 -48.00
CA GLY A 139 41.55 28.13 -48.65
C GLY A 139 40.47 28.77 -49.54
N ALA A 140 40.48 30.11 -49.66
CA ALA A 140 39.71 30.96 -50.60
C ALA A 140 38.18 31.03 -50.39
N GLY A 141 37.47 32.15 -50.48
CA GLY A 141 37.72 33.56 -50.82
C GLY A 141 36.33 34.22 -50.79
N ALA A 142 36.08 35.23 -49.97
CA ALA A 142 36.01 36.64 -50.36
C ALA A 142 35.41 36.89 -51.77
N LYS A 143 34.20 37.46 -51.85
CA LYS A 143 33.91 38.88 -52.14
C LYS A 143 32.56 39.04 -52.86
N ASN A 144 31.74 39.90 -52.25
CA ASN A 144 30.71 40.81 -52.81
C ASN A 144 29.56 40.23 -53.63
#